data_AF-F7ZJP8-F1
#
_entry.id   AF-F7ZJP8-F1
#
_cell.length_a   1.000
_cell.length_b   1.000
_cell.length_c   1.000
_cell.angle_alpha   90.00
_cell.angle_beta   90.00
_cell.angle_gamma   90.00
#
_symmetry.space_group_name_H-M   'P 1'
#
loop_
_entity.id
_entity.type
_entity.pdbx_description
1 polymer ?
#
loop_
_entity_poly.entity_id
_entity_poly.type
_entity_poly.pdbx_seq_one_letter_code
_entity_poly.pdbx_strand_id
1 'polypeptide(L)'
;MTYQNEQLGFDALLDTAAQDNKRLKFEQETQHLPALASEAFAYHRQQIKEHHAAMLDNDFEAAIEIRKEAHLLAFKLNNGEPGILAGETAPGCVLAAQCAASPGAVPLWGQNGRFEITLETADTPLIAQIDVKGMFGIGGASMPYVGFSARAVDPLRPFISETGYRSFLGCSVPPQKDLTVDGFVRKIIAAHVQQVLRGRLVSVDPLYFKT
;
A
#
# COMPACT_ATOMS: atom_id res chain seq x y z
N MET A 1 32.61 -16.08 47.73
CA MET A 1 32.75 -16.14 46.27
C MET A 1 31.94 -17.31 45.78
N THR A 2 30.77 -17.04 45.20
CA THR A 2 29.90 -18.10 44.68
C THR A 2 29.83 -17.87 43.17
N TYR A 3 30.66 -18.61 42.43
CA TYR A 3 30.50 -18.74 40.99
C TYR A 3 29.35 -19.72 40.76
N GLN A 4 28.13 -19.23 40.57
CA GLN A 4 27.07 -20.01 39.97
C GLN A 4 27.39 -20.15 38.49
N ASN A 5 27.94 -21.30 38.12
CA ASN A 5 28.08 -21.70 36.74
C ASN A 5 26.68 -22.14 36.27
N GLU A 6 25.89 -21.20 35.74
CA GLU A 6 24.64 -21.52 35.04
C GLU A 6 24.99 -22.25 33.75
N GLN A 7 25.21 -23.56 33.85
CA GLN A 7 25.28 -24.43 32.70
C GLN A 7 23.88 -24.47 32.09
N LEU A 8 23.68 -23.73 31.01
CA LEU A 8 22.45 -23.75 30.22
C LEU A 8 22.10 -25.21 29.87
N GLY A 9 20.86 -25.61 30.12
CA GLY A 9 20.34 -26.87 29.61
C GLY A 9 20.47 -26.94 28.09
N PHE A 10 20.54 -28.14 27.51
CA PHE A 10 20.71 -28.34 26.06
C PHE A 10 19.68 -27.55 25.24
N ASP A 11 18.43 -27.47 25.71
CA ASP A 11 17.37 -26.68 25.07
C ASP A 11 17.68 -25.17 25.05
N ALA A 12 18.21 -24.63 26.15
CA ALA A 12 18.58 -23.22 26.23
C ALA A 12 19.78 -22.86 25.33
N LEU A 13 20.69 -23.81 25.10
CA LEU A 13 21.78 -23.66 24.11
C LEU A 13 21.23 -23.65 22.67
N LEU A 14 20.27 -24.52 22.35
CA LEU A 14 19.63 -24.55 21.04
C LEU A 14 18.83 -23.26 20.77
N ASP A 15 18.10 -22.77 21.77
CA ASP A 15 17.35 -21.51 21.66
C ASP A 15 18.29 -20.31 21.44
N THR A 16 19.41 -20.26 22.17
CA THR A 16 20.42 -19.21 22.01
C THR A 16 21.02 -19.24 20.60
N ALA A 17 21.41 -20.42 20.13
CA ALA A 17 21.96 -20.58 18.78
C ALA A 17 20.94 -20.21 17.69
N ALA A 18 19.67 -20.55 17.88
CA ALA A 18 18.60 -20.16 16.96
C ALA A 18 18.40 -18.63 16.91
N GLN A 19 18.45 -17.96 18.07
CA GLN A 19 18.37 -16.49 18.15
C GLN A 19 19.56 -15.81 17.48
N ASP A 20 20.78 -16.30 17.71
CA ASP A 20 21.99 -15.77 17.09
C ASP A 20 21.98 -15.97 15.57
N ASN A 21 21.58 -17.15 15.09
CA ASN A 21 21.42 -17.40 13.66
C ASN A 21 20.38 -16.50 13.02
N LYS A 22 19.24 -16.27 13.70
CA LYS A 22 18.20 -15.35 13.24
C LYS A 22 18.74 -13.91 13.15
N ARG A 23 19.49 -13.45 14.14
CA ARG A 23 20.11 -12.11 14.17
C ARG A 23 21.11 -11.94 13.03
N LEU A 24 22.05 -12.88 12.87
CA LEU A 24 23.08 -12.82 11.83
C LEU A 24 22.46 -12.84 10.42
N LYS A 25 21.46 -13.69 10.21
CA LYS A 25 20.74 -13.74 8.93
C LYS A 25 20.06 -12.41 8.64
N PHE A 26 19.38 -11.82 9.62
CA PHE A 26 18.72 -10.53 9.48
C PHE A 26 19.72 -9.39 9.22
N GLU A 27 20.85 -9.35 9.92
CA GLU A 27 21.91 -8.38 9.68
C GLU A 27 22.46 -8.49 8.26
N GLN A 28 22.70 -9.71 7.76
CA GLN A 28 23.15 -9.95 6.39
C GLN A 28 22.11 -9.55 5.35
N GLU A 29 20.85 -9.91 5.54
CA GLU A 29 19.74 -9.60 4.63
C GLU A 29 19.44 -8.11 4.57
N THR A 30 19.78 -7.34 5.60
CA THR A 30 19.43 -5.92 5.69
C THR A 30 20.64 -4.99 5.66
N GLN A 31 21.87 -5.49 5.52
CA GLN A 31 23.08 -4.68 5.62
C GLN A 31 23.12 -3.49 4.64
N HIS A 32 22.51 -3.64 3.46
CA HIS A 32 22.47 -2.62 2.40
C HIS A 32 21.38 -1.57 2.61
N LEU A 33 20.43 -1.81 3.51
CA LEU A 33 19.33 -0.91 3.79
C LEU A 33 19.76 0.20 4.77
N PRO A 34 19.21 1.43 4.65
CA PRO A 34 19.49 2.50 5.59
C PRO A 34 19.00 2.17 7.00
N ALA A 35 19.77 2.58 8.01
CA ALA A 35 19.40 2.44 9.43
C ALA A 35 18.81 3.73 10.01
N LEU A 36 19.09 4.89 9.40
CA LEU A 36 18.62 6.18 9.85
C LEU A 36 17.34 6.59 9.13
N ALA A 37 16.40 7.20 9.86
CA ALA A 37 15.11 7.62 9.31
C ALA A 37 15.24 8.61 8.14
N SER A 38 16.19 9.57 8.22
CA SER A 38 16.44 10.55 7.15
C SER A 38 16.89 9.90 5.84
N GLU A 39 17.79 8.91 5.92
CA GLU A 39 18.27 8.15 4.77
C GLU A 39 17.17 7.24 4.21
N ALA A 40 16.37 6.63 5.10
CA ALA A 40 15.25 5.79 4.71
C ALA A 40 14.18 6.55 3.89
N PHE A 41 13.92 7.83 4.18
CA PHE A 41 13.00 8.62 3.35
C PHE A 41 13.53 8.85 1.93
N ALA A 42 14.81 9.18 1.79
CA ALA A 42 15.42 9.36 0.48
C ALA A 42 15.43 8.05 -0.31
N TYR A 43 15.81 6.95 0.34
CA TYR A 43 15.80 5.61 -0.24
C TYR A 43 14.39 5.19 -0.66
N HIS A 44 13.40 5.36 0.22
CA HIS A 44 12.02 4.96 -0.10
C HIS A 44 11.41 5.79 -1.23
N ARG A 45 11.73 7.09 -1.33
CA ARG A 45 11.33 7.90 -2.50
C ARG A 45 11.93 7.38 -3.79
N GLN A 46 13.15 6.87 -3.75
CA GLN A 46 13.78 6.25 -4.91
C GLN A 46 13.09 4.92 -5.27
N GLN A 47 12.79 4.08 -4.27
CA GLN A 47 11.98 2.86 -4.47
C GLN A 47 10.63 3.17 -5.12
N ILE A 48 9.94 4.25 -4.72
CA ILE A 48 8.67 4.67 -5.35
C ILE A 48 8.85 4.96 -6.84
N LYS A 49 9.93 5.64 -7.22
CA LYS A 49 10.20 5.97 -8.63
C LYS A 49 10.50 4.73 -9.45
N GLU A 50 11.32 3.83 -8.94
CA GLU A 50 11.68 2.57 -9.59
C GLU A 50 10.47 1.65 -9.73
N HIS A 51 9.71 1.51 -8.63
CA HIS A 51 8.45 0.78 -8.63
C HIS A 51 7.46 1.37 -9.65
N HIS A 52 7.40 2.70 -9.75
CA HIS A 52 6.55 3.36 -10.71
C HIS A 52 6.94 3.07 -12.15
N ALA A 53 8.23 3.15 -12.48
CA ALA A 53 8.73 2.78 -13.79
C ALA A 53 8.40 1.32 -14.14
N ALA A 54 8.67 0.38 -13.23
CA ALA A 54 8.35 -1.03 -13.41
C ALA A 54 6.85 -1.26 -13.67
N MET A 55 5.97 -0.60 -12.91
CA MET A 55 4.53 -0.70 -13.13
C MET A 55 4.08 -0.15 -14.49
N LEU A 56 4.68 0.95 -14.97
CA LEU A 56 4.38 1.49 -16.30
C LEU A 56 4.84 0.55 -17.42
N ASP A 57 5.94 -0.19 -17.22
CA ASP A 57 6.45 -1.18 -18.17
C ASP A 57 5.73 -2.55 -18.10
N ASN A 58 4.84 -2.76 -17.12
CA ASN A 58 4.27 -4.05 -16.73
C ASN A 58 5.28 -5.08 -16.23
N ASP A 59 6.41 -4.61 -15.70
CA ASP A 59 7.35 -5.45 -14.97
C ASP A 59 6.83 -5.67 -13.54
N PHE A 60 5.76 -6.48 -13.42
CA PHE A 60 5.13 -6.75 -12.13
C PHE A 60 6.04 -7.53 -11.18
N GLU A 61 6.99 -8.30 -11.71
CA GLU A 61 7.96 -9.02 -10.90
C GLU A 61 8.92 -8.05 -10.22
N ALA A 62 9.54 -7.13 -10.99
CA ALA A 62 10.38 -6.08 -10.41
C ALA A 62 9.59 -5.20 -9.43
N ALA A 63 8.34 -4.84 -9.78
CA ALA A 63 7.49 -4.07 -8.88
C ALA A 63 7.21 -4.80 -7.56
N ILE A 64 7.00 -6.12 -7.57
CA ILE A 64 6.82 -6.94 -6.35
C ILE A 64 8.11 -7.00 -5.54
N GLU A 65 9.27 -7.19 -6.17
CA GLU A 65 10.55 -7.24 -5.45
C GLU A 65 10.89 -5.91 -4.77
N ILE A 66 10.64 -4.77 -5.45
CA ILE A 66 10.81 -3.45 -4.83
C ILE A 66 9.87 -3.27 -3.63
N ARG A 67 8.64 -3.81 -3.69
CA ARG A 67 7.71 -3.79 -2.55
C ARG A 67 8.20 -4.65 -1.39
N LYS A 68 8.73 -5.84 -1.66
CA LYS A 68 9.34 -6.70 -0.63
C LYS A 68 10.52 -6.02 0.05
N GLU A 69 11.37 -5.37 -0.74
CA GLU A 69 12.50 -4.59 -0.25
C GLU A 69 12.05 -3.40 0.62
N ALA A 70 10.99 -2.69 0.22
CA ALA A 70 10.39 -1.63 1.04
C ALA A 70 9.83 -2.18 2.36
N HIS A 71 9.22 -3.36 2.35
CA HIS A 71 8.75 -4.04 3.58
C HIS A 71 9.92 -4.44 4.47
N LEU A 72 11.01 -4.93 3.89
CA LEU A 72 12.23 -5.26 4.62
C LEU A 72 12.87 -4.02 5.25
N LEU A 73 12.84 -2.87 4.57
CA LEU A 73 13.24 -1.59 5.15
C LEU A 73 12.40 -1.22 6.38
N ALA A 74 11.06 -1.31 6.28
CA ALA A 74 10.19 -1.02 7.41
C ALA A 74 10.43 -1.99 8.59
N PHE A 75 10.75 -3.25 8.30
CA PHE A 75 11.13 -4.27 9.28
C PHE A 75 12.48 -3.93 9.94
N LYS A 76 13.48 -3.49 9.16
CA LYS A 76 14.77 -3.00 9.68
C LYS A 76 14.62 -1.82 10.62
N LEU A 77 13.89 -0.81 10.19
CA LEU A 77 13.65 0.40 10.99
C LEU A 77 12.86 0.12 12.27
N ASN A 78 12.17 -1.02 12.34
CA ASN A 78 11.44 -1.48 13.51
C ASN A 78 12.20 -2.57 14.29
N ASN A 79 13.54 -2.60 14.19
CA ASN A 79 14.41 -3.53 14.91
C ASN A 79 14.11 -5.02 14.66
N GLY A 80 13.65 -5.37 13.46
CA GLY A 80 13.31 -6.75 13.10
C GLY A 80 11.92 -7.20 13.59
N GLU A 81 11.02 -6.26 13.89
CA GLU A 81 9.62 -6.51 14.21
C GLU A 81 8.68 -5.96 13.13
N PRO A 82 7.45 -6.51 12.94
CA PRO A 82 6.53 -6.02 11.92
C PRO A 82 6.20 -4.52 12.05
N GLY A 83 6.67 -3.70 11.10
CA GLY A 83 6.60 -2.24 11.15
C GLY A 83 5.64 -1.56 10.16
N ILE A 84 4.86 -2.34 9.39
CA ILE A 84 4.11 -1.82 8.23
C ILE A 84 2.65 -1.39 8.53
N LEU A 85 2.05 -1.85 9.64
CA LEU A 85 0.64 -1.59 10.00
C LEU A 85 0.42 -1.42 11.52
N ALA A 86 1.49 -1.17 12.29
CA ALA A 86 1.45 -1.16 13.76
C ALA A 86 1.12 0.23 14.36
N GLY A 87 0.27 1.01 13.70
CA GLY A 87 -0.11 2.38 14.10
C GLY A 87 0.70 3.49 13.40
N GLU A 88 0.36 4.75 13.69
CA GLU A 88 0.86 5.92 12.95
C GLU A 88 2.37 6.15 13.07
N THR A 89 2.97 5.71 14.18
CA THR A 89 4.41 5.82 14.45
C THR A 89 5.21 4.63 13.91
N ALA A 90 4.54 3.59 13.40
CA ALA A 90 5.23 2.43 12.84
C ALA A 90 6.03 2.84 11.59
N PRO A 91 7.26 2.34 11.38
CA PRO A 91 8.13 2.85 10.32
C PRO A 91 7.52 2.83 8.92
N GLY A 92 6.78 1.78 8.55
CA GLY A 92 6.10 1.70 7.26
C GLY A 92 5.00 2.76 7.12
N CYS A 93 4.26 3.05 8.18
CA CYS A 93 3.25 4.13 8.21
C CYS A 93 3.91 5.50 8.05
N VAL A 94 5.01 5.75 8.78
CA VAL A 94 5.77 7.00 8.69
C VAL A 94 6.38 7.18 7.29
N LEU A 95 7.00 6.14 6.72
CA LEU A 95 7.53 6.15 5.35
C LEU A 95 6.44 6.47 4.33
N ALA A 96 5.30 5.79 4.42
CA ALA A 96 4.14 6.02 3.54
C ALA A 96 3.60 7.45 3.65
N ALA A 97 3.51 8.01 4.86
CA ALA A 97 3.00 9.36 5.08
C ALA A 97 3.97 10.43 4.56
N GLN A 98 5.27 10.29 4.87
CA GLN A 98 6.32 11.24 4.47
C GLN A 98 6.61 11.23 2.95
N CYS A 99 6.22 10.15 2.27
CA CYS A 99 6.38 10.01 0.84
C CYS A 99 5.05 10.06 0.08
N ALA A 100 3.94 10.42 0.72
CA ALA A 100 2.64 10.52 0.07
C ALA A 100 2.62 11.57 -1.06
N ALA A 101 1.74 11.38 -2.03
CA ALA A 101 1.46 12.39 -3.03
C ALA A 101 0.83 13.62 -2.38
N SER A 102 1.07 14.79 -2.96
CA SER A 102 0.39 16.02 -2.52
C SER A 102 -1.13 15.84 -2.60
N PRO A 103 -1.91 16.41 -1.68
CA PRO A 103 -3.37 16.34 -1.73
C PRO A 103 -3.92 16.78 -3.09
N GLY A 104 -4.80 15.96 -3.68
CA GLY A 104 -5.39 16.22 -5.00
C GLY A 104 -4.54 15.76 -6.19
N ALA A 105 -3.24 15.50 -6.00
CA ALA A 105 -2.39 15.00 -7.06
C ALA A 105 -2.59 13.49 -7.26
N VAL A 106 -2.56 13.05 -8.53
CA VAL A 106 -2.52 11.62 -8.86
C VAL A 106 -1.18 11.05 -8.35
N PRO A 107 -1.19 10.01 -7.51
CA PRO A 107 0.03 9.44 -6.98
C PRO A 107 0.80 8.66 -8.06
N LEU A 108 2.11 8.53 -7.85
CA LEU A 108 2.87 7.50 -8.54
C LEU A 108 2.42 6.12 -8.07
N TRP A 109 2.64 5.10 -8.90
CA TRP A 109 2.47 3.72 -8.44
C TRP A 109 3.37 3.45 -7.24
N GLY A 110 2.81 2.85 -6.17
CA GLY A 110 3.54 2.57 -4.93
C GLY A 110 3.51 3.71 -3.91
N GLN A 111 2.90 4.85 -4.26
CA GLN A 111 2.73 5.99 -3.37
C GLN A 111 1.32 6.02 -2.76
N ASN A 112 1.21 6.45 -1.51
CA ASN A 112 -0.11 6.83 -0.96
C ASN A 112 -0.61 8.08 -1.67
N GLY A 113 -1.90 8.15 -1.96
CA GLY A 113 -2.48 9.34 -2.56
C GLY A 113 -3.98 9.46 -2.34
N ARG A 114 -4.44 10.70 -2.35
CA ARG A 114 -5.85 11.06 -2.35
C ARG A 114 -6.10 12.08 -3.44
N PHE A 115 -6.98 11.75 -4.38
CA PHE A 115 -7.30 12.61 -5.53
C PHE A 115 -8.79 12.47 -5.89
N GLU A 116 -9.28 13.30 -6.81
CA GLU A 116 -10.65 13.20 -7.32
C GLU A 116 -10.63 12.69 -8.75
N ILE A 117 -11.64 11.91 -9.12
CA ILE A 117 -11.93 11.61 -10.51
C ILE A 117 -13.36 12.04 -10.86
N THR A 118 -13.54 12.37 -12.12
CA THR A 118 -14.85 12.49 -12.76
C THR A 118 -14.96 11.45 -13.87
N LEU A 119 -16.01 10.66 -13.86
CA LEU A 119 -16.32 9.65 -14.88
C LEU A 119 -17.69 9.94 -15.49
N GLU A 120 -17.74 10.07 -16.81
CA GLU A 120 -19.01 10.16 -17.52
C GLU A 120 -19.78 8.85 -17.39
N THR A 121 -21.06 8.94 -17.07
CA THR A 121 -22.00 7.81 -17.08
C THR A 121 -23.19 8.14 -17.98
N ALA A 122 -24.12 7.20 -18.15
CA ALA A 122 -25.26 7.40 -19.05
C ALA A 122 -26.17 8.55 -18.59
N ASP A 123 -26.36 8.73 -17.29
CA ASP A 123 -27.35 9.66 -16.73
C ASP A 123 -26.71 10.92 -16.12
N THR A 124 -25.60 10.76 -15.38
CA THR A 124 -24.95 11.87 -14.67
C THR A 124 -23.46 11.58 -14.43
N PRO A 125 -22.57 12.58 -14.42
CA PRO A 125 -21.16 12.34 -14.08
C PRO A 125 -21.00 11.79 -12.66
N LEU A 126 -20.25 10.70 -12.53
CA LEU A 126 -19.78 10.20 -11.25
C LEU A 126 -18.57 11.04 -10.80
N ILE A 127 -18.64 11.62 -9.61
CA ILE A 127 -17.51 12.28 -8.97
C ILE A 127 -17.14 11.50 -7.70
N ALA A 128 -15.88 11.11 -7.58
CA ALA A 128 -15.41 10.28 -6.48
C ALA A 128 -14.05 10.77 -5.96
N GLN A 129 -13.94 10.88 -4.64
CA GLN A 129 -12.66 10.98 -3.96
C GLN A 129 -12.06 9.58 -3.89
N ILE A 130 -10.84 9.42 -4.40
CA ILE A 130 -10.12 8.16 -4.45
C ILE A 130 -9.03 8.18 -3.39
N ASP A 131 -8.99 7.13 -2.55
CA ASP A 131 -7.91 6.84 -1.62
C ASP A 131 -7.12 5.62 -2.14
N VAL A 132 -5.86 5.82 -2.50
CA VAL A 132 -4.94 4.75 -2.93
C VAL A 132 -3.89 4.52 -1.86
N LYS A 133 -3.61 3.24 -1.57
CA LYS A 133 -2.49 2.84 -0.72
C LYS A 133 -1.29 2.47 -1.58
N GLY A 134 -0.10 2.89 -1.13
CA GLY A 134 1.18 2.60 -1.75
C GLY A 134 1.71 1.21 -1.44
N MET A 135 3.03 1.06 -1.44
CA MET A 135 3.71 -0.24 -1.29
C MET A 135 3.39 -0.99 0.01
N PHE A 136 3.04 -0.27 1.08
CA PHE A 136 2.65 -0.85 2.38
C PHE A 136 1.14 -1.16 2.50
N GLY A 137 0.38 -0.98 1.42
CA GLY A 137 -1.05 -1.31 1.38
C GLY A 137 -1.33 -2.81 1.44
N ILE A 138 -2.59 -3.17 1.74
CA ILE A 138 -3.06 -4.56 1.75
C ILE A 138 -2.80 -5.18 0.38
N GLY A 139 -2.16 -6.36 0.37
CA GLY A 139 -1.80 -7.07 -0.85
C GLY A 139 -0.54 -6.53 -1.55
N GLY A 140 0.15 -5.53 -0.99
CA GLY A 140 1.34 -4.93 -1.58
C GLY A 140 2.41 -5.94 -1.99
N ALA A 141 2.71 -6.94 -1.15
CA ALA A 141 3.73 -7.93 -1.48
C ALA A 141 3.25 -9.12 -2.34
N SER A 142 1.97 -9.16 -2.74
CA SER A 142 1.38 -10.39 -3.32
C SER A 142 0.44 -10.17 -4.50
N MET A 143 0.01 -8.92 -4.77
CA MET A 143 -0.88 -8.59 -5.87
C MET A 143 -0.18 -7.63 -6.84
N PRO A 144 -0.34 -7.78 -8.17
CA PRO A 144 0.22 -6.84 -9.14
C PRO A 144 -0.28 -5.41 -8.91
N TYR A 145 -1.59 -5.26 -8.71
CA TYR A 145 -2.24 -3.98 -8.42
C TYR A 145 -2.68 -3.93 -6.96
N VAL A 146 -2.28 -2.86 -6.27
CA VAL A 146 -2.80 -2.56 -4.93
C VAL A 146 -4.20 -1.97 -5.08
N GLY A 147 -5.10 -2.35 -4.17
CA GLY A 147 -6.47 -1.84 -4.19
C GLY A 147 -6.58 -0.36 -3.82
N PHE A 148 -7.78 0.17 -4.01
CA PHE A 148 -8.14 1.54 -3.67
C PHE A 148 -9.55 1.58 -3.10
N SER A 149 -9.93 2.71 -2.53
CA SER A 149 -11.32 2.98 -2.22
C SER A 149 -11.80 4.28 -2.83
N ALA A 150 -13.10 4.35 -3.07
CA ALA A 150 -13.79 5.50 -3.59
C ALA A 150 -14.80 5.98 -2.54
N ARG A 151 -14.89 7.29 -2.36
CA ARG A 151 -15.86 7.99 -1.51
C ARG A 151 -16.66 8.98 -2.34
N ALA A 152 -17.95 9.09 -2.04
CA ALA A 152 -18.78 10.17 -2.55
C ALA A 152 -18.27 11.51 -2.01
N VAL A 153 -18.22 12.52 -2.87
CA VAL A 153 -17.87 13.91 -2.48
C VAL A 153 -19.10 14.71 -2.06
N ASP A 154 -20.28 14.30 -2.52
CA ASP A 154 -21.56 14.97 -2.30
C ASP A 154 -22.63 13.87 -2.07
N PRO A 155 -23.27 13.82 -0.89
CA PRO A 155 -24.29 12.81 -0.59
C PRO A 155 -25.57 12.97 -1.40
N LEU A 156 -25.80 14.13 -2.03
CA LEU A 156 -26.96 14.35 -2.88
C LEU A 156 -26.77 13.87 -4.31
N ARG A 157 -25.54 13.49 -4.68
CA ARG A 157 -25.24 12.96 -6.00
C ARG A 157 -25.26 11.44 -6.00
N PRO A 158 -25.76 10.81 -7.08
CA PRO A 158 -25.65 9.36 -7.26
C PRO A 158 -24.20 8.90 -7.22
N PHE A 159 -23.98 7.72 -6.64
CA PHE A 159 -22.67 7.12 -6.43
C PHE A 159 -22.68 5.63 -6.78
N ILE A 160 -21.53 4.96 -6.61
CA ILE A 160 -21.37 3.53 -6.86
C ILE A 160 -21.74 2.63 -5.67
N SER A 161 -22.19 3.22 -4.56
CA SER A 161 -22.65 2.52 -3.36
C SER A 161 -23.60 3.41 -2.56
N GLU A 162 -24.64 2.82 -1.98
CA GLU A 162 -25.60 3.51 -1.10
C GLU A 162 -24.95 4.07 0.16
N THR A 163 -23.80 3.52 0.59
CA THR A 163 -23.09 4.02 1.79
C THR A 163 -22.24 5.26 1.52
N GLY A 164 -22.09 5.66 0.25
CA GLY A 164 -21.11 6.67 -0.15
C GLY A 164 -19.66 6.18 -0.09
N TYR A 165 -19.41 4.90 0.17
CA TYR A 165 -18.08 4.29 0.21
C TYR A 165 -18.03 2.97 -0.56
N ARG A 166 -16.96 2.75 -1.32
CA ARG A 166 -16.69 1.46 -1.97
C ARG A 166 -15.21 1.14 -1.93
N SER A 167 -14.86 -0.05 -1.48
CA SER A 167 -13.50 -0.60 -1.54
C SER A 167 -13.34 -1.52 -2.75
N PHE A 168 -12.19 -1.46 -3.41
CA PHE A 168 -11.79 -2.28 -4.54
C PHE A 168 -10.49 -3.00 -4.20
N LEU A 169 -10.59 -4.28 -3.82
CA LEU A 169 -9.47 -5.15 -3.49
C LEU A 169 -9.47 -6.35 -4.42
N GLY A 170 -8.28 -6.85 -4.79
CA GLY A 170 -8.16 -7.97 -5.72
C GLY A 170 -8.66 -7.68 -7.14
N CYS A 171 -8.84 -6.40 -7.49
CA CYS A 171 -9.21 -5.99 -8.84
C CYS A 171 -7.98 -6.00 -9.74
N SER A 172 -8.17 -6.35 -11.01
CA SER A 172 -7.10 -6.38 -11.99
C SER A 172 -7.63 -5.98 -13.36
N VAL A 173 -6.73 -5.47 -14.19
CA VAL A 173 -6.94 -5.25 -15.61
C VAL A 173 -5.88 -6.03 -16.38
N PRO A 174 -6.14 -6.38 -17.66
CA PRO A 174 -5.07 -6.91 -18.52
C PRO A 174 -3.85 -5.97 -18.49
N PRO A 175 -2.62 -6.52 -18.50
CA PRO A 175 -1.39 -5.71 -18.55
C PRO A 175 -1.46 -4.69 -19.68
N GLN A 176 -1.17 -3.43 -19.37
CA GLN A 176 -1.21 -2.32 -20.31
C GLN A 176 -0.05 -1.39 -19.99
N LYS A 177 0.83 -1.16 -20.97
CA LYS A 177 1.93 -0.20 -20.82
C LYS A 177 1.39 1.20 -20.56
N ASP A 178 2.18 1.96 -19.81
CA ASP A 178 1.90 3.36 -19.45
C ASP A 178 0.58 3.56 -18.69
N LEU A 179 0.03 2.50 -18.10
CA LEU A 179 -1.19 2.61 -17.31
C LEU A 179 -0.90 3.36 -16.01
N THR A 180 -1.39 4.60 -15.91
CA THR A 180 -1.30 5.42 -14.70
C THR A 180 -2.25 4.92 -13.60
N VAL A 181 -2.03 5.37 -12.36
CA VAL A 181 -2.90 5.03 -11.23
C VAL A 181 -4.34 5.48 -11.48
N ASP A 182 -4.55 6.71 -11.94
CA ASP A 182 -5.89 7.21 -12.25
C ASP A 182 -6.51 6.47 -13.44
N GLY A 183 -5.72 6.11 -14.45
CA GLY A 183 -6.15 5.27 -15.57
C GLY A 183 -6.66 3.90 -15.11
N PHE A 184 -5.94 3.25 -14.20
CA PHE A 184 -6.36 1.99 -13.59
C PHE A 184 -7.66 2.15 -12.80
N VAL A 185 -7.72 3.14 -11.90
CA VAL A 185 -8.91 3.42 -11.08
C VAL A 185 -10.14 3.67 -11.95
N ARG A 186 -10.00 4.50 -12.99
CA ARG A 186 -11.07 4.81 -13.95
C ARG A 186 -11.59 3.56 -14.65
N LYS A 187 -10.69 2.67 -15.11
CA LYS A 187 -11.08 1.40 -15.75
C LYS A 187 -11.84 0.49 -14.80
N ILE A 188 -11.37 0.34 -13.56
CA ILE A 188 -12.03 -0.52 -12.56
C ILE A 188 -13.41 0.02 -12.19
N ILE A 189 -13.54 1.33 -11.95
CA ILE A 189 -14.83 1.92 -11.61
C ILE A 189 -15.79 1.85 -12.80
N ALA A 190 -15.34 2.16 -14.02
CA ALA A 190 -16.17 2.05 -15.21
C ALA A 190 -16.67 0.61 -15.42
N ALA A 191 -15.80 -0.39 -15.26
CA ALA A 191 -16.19 -1.79 -15.33
C ALA A 191 -17.22 -2.15 -14.24
N HIS A 192 -17.02 -1.67 -13.01
CA HIS A 192 -17.97 -1.88 -11.92
C HIS A 192 -19.35 -1.29 -12.20
N VAL A 193 -19.40 -0.03 -12.67
CA VAL A 193 -20.65 0.64 -13.05
C VAL A 193 -21.37 -0.15 -14.14
N GLN A 194 -20.66 -0.58 -15.18
CA GLN A 194 -21.27 -1.31 -16.29
C GLN A 194 -21.72 -2.72 -15.91
N GLN A 195 -20.88 -3.49 -15.22
CA GLN A 195 -21.11 -4.92 -15.00
C GLN A 195 -21.95 -5.20 -13.76
N VAL A 196 -21.72 -4.45 -12.68
CA VAL A 196 -22.39 -4.68 -11.39
C VAL A 196 -23.63 -3.81 -11.26
N LEU A 197 -23.51 -2.52 -11.61
CA LEU A 197 -24.61 -1.57 -11.48
C LEU A 197 -25.45 -1.41 -12.76
N ARG A 198 -25.11 -2.15 -13.82
CA ARG A 198 -25.82 -2.14 -15.12
C ARG A 198 -25.98 -0.72 -15.69
N GLY A 199 -24.93 0.09 -15.53
CA GLY A 199 -24.85 1.46 -16.03
C GLY A 199 -25.52 2.52 -15.13
N ARG A 200 -26.16 2.14 -14.02
CA ARG A 200 -26.94 3.08 -13.18
C ARG A 200 -26.30 3.27 -11.82
N LEU A 201 -26.03 4.53 -11.47
CA LEU A 201 -25.59 4.90 -10.12
C LEU A 201 -26.76 4.79 -9.12
N VAL A 202 -26.43 4.71 -7.84
CA VAL A 202 -27.39 4.60 -6.73
C VAL A 202 -27.35 5.83 -5.84
N SER A 203 -28.48 6.19 -5.22
CA SER A 203 -28.54 7.27 -4.24
C SER A 203 -27.72 6.91 -3.00
N VAL A 204 -27.00 7.88 -2.45
CA VAL A 204 -26.32 7.72 -1.16
C VAL A 204 -27.35 7.93 -0.05
N ASP A 205 -27.39 7.00 0.90
CA ASP A 205 -28.19 7.13 2.11
C ASP A 205 -27.48 8.10 3.08
N PRO A 206 -28.11 9.23 3.44
CA PRO A 206 -27.53 10.20 4.36
C PRO A 206 -27.16 9.62 5.74
N LEU A 207 -27.79 8.50 6.15
CA LEU A 207 -27.47 7.84 7.42
C LEU A 207 -26.03 7.30 7.47
N TYR A 208 -25.47 6.91 6.32
CA TYR A 208 -24.14 6.30 6.25
C TYR A 208 -23.05 7.26 5.79
N PHE A 209 -23.43 8.43 5.26
CA PHE A 209 -22.47 9.41 4.80
C PHE A 209 -21.73 10.06 5.97
N LYS A 210 -20.40 9.87 6.01
CA LYS A 210 -19.50 10.51 6.97
C LYS A 210 -18.58 11.47 6.22
N THR A 211 -18.52 12.71 6.68
CA THR A 211 -17.59 13.75 6.19
C THR A 211 -16.15 13.49 6.61
#